data_AF-A0A9P9S5N9-F1
#
_entry.id   AF-A0A9P9S5N9-F1
#
_cell.length_a   1.000
_cell.length_b   1.000
_cell.length_c   1.000
_cell.angle_alpha   90.00
_cell.angle_beta   90.00
_cell.angle_gamma   90.00
#
_symmetry.space_group_name_H-M   'P 1'
#
loop_
_entity.id
_entity.type
_entity.pdbx_description
1 polymer ?
#
loop_
_entity_poly.entity_id
_entity_poly.type
_entity_poly.pdbx_seq_one_letter_code
_entity_poly.pdbx_strand_id
1 'polypeptide(L)'
;MLHENVLVKARIRELEEQLAAITKRRGRKRKRIQHVGTIDFGKGVSHVAAEAATASRTAKRARGSGGDEMAQPTQRRCRTCGKTGHNARTCQKDKEALSESDTSKSYASSVVNSE
;
A
#
# COMPACT_ATOMS: atom_id res chain seq x y z
N MET A 1 2.42 36.86 -33.31
CA MET A 1 1.00 36.64 -33.64
C MET A 1 0.64 35.18 -33.91
N LEU A 2 1.30 34.45 -34.82
CA LEU A 2 0.95 33.04 -35.10
C LEU A 2 1.20 32.10 -33.89
N HIS A 3 2.33 32.25 -33.20
CA HIS A 3 2.68 31.42 -32.05
C HIS A 3 1.70 31.58 -30.88
N GLU A 4 1.34 32.81 -30.54
CA GLU A 4 0.35 33.10 -29.50
C GLU A 4 -1.02 32.48 -29.80
N ASN A 5 -1.47 32.55 -31.06
CA ASN A 5 -2.70 31.89 -31.50
C ASN A 5 -2.63 30.36 -31.35
N VAL A 6 -1.47 29.75 -31.56
CA VAL A 6 -1.27 28.31 -31.35
C VAL A 6 -1.37 27.96 -29.86
N LEU A 7 -0.74 28.75 -28.99
CA LEU A 7 -0.81 28.55 -27.54
C LEU A 7 -2.24 28.69 -27.00
N VAL A 8 -2.95 29.72 -27.45
CA VAL A 8 -4.36 29.94 -27.07
C VAL A 8 -5.23 28.78 -27.54
N LYS A 9 -5.05 28.29 -28.77
CA LYS A 9 -5.79 27.12 -29.29
C LYS A 9 -5.50 25.84 -28.50
N ALA A 10 -4.24 25.63 -28.09
CA ALA A 10 -3.88 24.50 -27.25
C ALA A 10 -4.59 24.56 -25.89
N ARG A 11 -4.62 25.75 -25.27
CA ARG A 11 -5.31 25.96 -23.99
C ARG A 11 -6.82 25.77 -24.10
N ILE A 12 -7.44 26.22 -25.19
CA ILE A 12 -8.88 26.01 -25.44
C ILE A 12 -9.20 24.51 -25.52
N ARG A 13 -8.41 23.74 -26.29
CA ARG A 13 -8.60 22.27 -26.39
C ARG A 13 -8.47 21.58 -25.04
N GLU A 14 -7.45 21.93 -24.27
CA GLU A 14 -7.26 21.39 -22.91
C GLU A 14 -8.47 21.66 -22.01
N LEU A 15 -8.99 22.89 -22.02
CA LEU A 15 -10.16 23.26 -21.22
C LEU A 15 -11.42 22.53 -21.68
N GLU A 16 -11.63 22.38 -23.00
CA GLU A 16 -12.75 21.61 -23.57
C GLU A 16 -12.69 20.13 -23.16
N GLU A 17 -11.51 19.51 -23.18
CA GLU A 17 -11.30 18.13 -22.72
C GLU A 17 -11.62 17.96 -21.23
N GLN A 18 -11.18 18.90 -20.39
CA GLN A 18 -11.49 18.92 -18.96
C GLN A 18 -13.01 19.06 -18.72
N LEU A 19 -13.68 19.96 -19.44
CA LEU A 19 -15.13 20.12 -19.34
C LEU A 19 -15.88 18.86 -19.82
N ALA A 20 -15.42 18.21 -20.90
CA ALA A 20 -15.97 16.96 -21.38
C ALA A 20 -15.84 15.83 -20.34
N ALA A 21 -14.70 15.74 -19.63
CA ALA A 21 -14.50 14.78 -18.56
C ALA A 21 -15.43 15.04 -17.35
N ILE A 22 -15.55 16.30 -16.92
CA ILE A 22 -16.40 16.70 -15.80
C ILE A 22 -17.89 16.46 -16.11
N THR A 23 -18.35 16.86 -17.30
CA THR A 23 -19.74 16.68 -17.74
C THR A 23 -20.11 15.20 -17.90
N LYS A 24 -19.23 14.36 -18.46
CA LYS A 24 -19.40 12.90 -18.49
C LYS A 24 -19.56 12.31 -17.08
N ARG A 25 -18.74 12.73 -16.12
CA ARG A 25 -18.83 12.28 -14.72
C ARG A 25 -20.16 12.70 -14.07
N ARG A 26 -20.59 13.95 -14.28
CA ARG A 26 -21.87 14.47 -13.78
C ARG A 26 -23.06 13.72 -14.40
N GLY A 27 -23.01 13.44 -15.71
CA GLY A 27 -24.02 12.64 -16.41
C GLY A 27 -24.13 11.21 -15.88
N ARG A 28 -22.99 10.53 -15.67
CA ARG A 28 -22.96 9.18 -15.05
C ARG A 28 -23.54 9.19 -13.63
N LYS A 29 -23.20 10.19 -12.80
CA LYS A 29 -23.77 10.34 -11.45
C LYS A 29 -25.29 10.56 -11.50
N ARG A 30 -25.78 11.43 -12.38
CA ARG A 30 -27.22 11.68 -12.57
C ARG A 30 -27.95 10.41 -13.01
N LYS A 31 -27.45 9.72 -14.05
CA LYS A 31 -28.03 8.44 -14.50
C LYS A 31 -28.01 7.39 -13.41
N ARG A 32 -26.92 7.29 -12.64
CA ARG A 32 -26.85 6.37 -11.50
C ARG A 32 -27.91 6.69 -10.44
N ILE A 33 -28.10 7.97 -10.08
CA ILE A 33 -29.15 8.37 -9.13
C ILE A 33 -30.55 8.06 -9.69
N GLN A 34 -30.77 8.26 -10.99
CA GLN A 34 -32.03 7.95 -11.65
C GLN A 34 -32.33 6.44 -11.72
N HIS A 35 -31.33 5.59 -12.00
CA HIS A 35 -31.52 4.13 -12.16
C HIS A 35 -31.35 3.33 -10.85
N VAL A 36 -30.56 3.80 -9.87
CA VAL A 36 -30.32 3.13 -8.56
C VAL A 36 -31.29 3.64 -7.48
N GLY A 37 -32.24 4.49 -7.85
CA GLY A 37 -33.38 4.81 -7.03
C GLY A 37 -33.25 6.14 -6.30
N THR A 38 -34.33 6.90 -6.38
CA THR A 38 -34.83 7.64 -5.23
C THR A 38 -34.95 6.62 -4.10
N ILE A 39 -33.95 6.52 -3.23
CA ILE A 39 -34.21 6.06 -1.86
C ILE A 39 -35.26 7.06 -1.40
N ASP A 40 -36.51 6.59 -1.31
CA ASP A 40 -37.58 7.39 -0.72
C ASP A 40 -37.04 7.97 0.59
N PHE A 41 -37.21 9.27 0.79
CA PHE A 41 -36.63 9.97 1.92
C PHE A 41 -36.95 9.25 3.24
N GLY A 42 -38.17 8.70 3.35
CA GLY A 42 -38.59 7.86 4.47
C GLY A 42 -37.76 6.58 4.65
N LYS A 43 -37.43 5.89 3.56
CA LYS A 43 -36.58 4.68 3.57
C LYS A 43 -35.13 5.02 3.93
N GLY A 44 -34.61 6.15 3.44
CA GLY A 44 -33.28 6.64 3.80
C GLY A 44 -33.17 6.99 5.28
N VAL A 45 -34.17 7.70 5.82
CA VAL A 45 -34.26 8.03 7.24
C VAL A 45 -34.39 6.76 8.09
N SER A 46 -35.17 5.77 7.65
CA SER A 46 -35.31 4.48 8.35
C SER A 46 -34.00 3.70 8.42
N HIS A 47 -33.21 3.69 7.35
CA HIS A 47 -31.88 3.08 7.33
C HIS A 47 -30.91 3.80 8.27
N VAL A 48 -30.86 5.13 8.25
CA VAL A 48 -29.99 5.92 9.13
C VAL A 48 -30.41 5.77 10.60
N ALA A 49 -31.72 5.73 10.88
CA ALA A 49 -32.24 5.49 12.23
C ALA A 49 -31.93 4.06 12.73
N ALA A 50 -32.06 3.06 11.86
CA ALA A 50 -31.67 1.69 12.18
C ALA A 50 -30.16 1.57 12.43
N GLU A 51 -29.34 2.21 11.61
CA GLU A 51 -27.88 2.27 11.80
C GLU A 51 -27.52 2.98 13.10
N ALA A 52 -28.12 4.13 13.41
CA ALA A 52 -27.90 4.85 14.67
C ALA A 52 -28.31 4.01 15.90
N ALA A 53 -29.42 3.27 15.80
CA ALA A 53 -29.84 2.34 16.85
C ALA A 53 -28.83 1.19 17.05
N THR A 54 -28.28 0.64 15.96
CA THR A 54 -27.23 -0.39 16.04
C THR A 54 -25.86 0.17 16.48
N ALA A 55 -25.54 1.42 16.15
CA ALA A 55 -24.30 2.08 16.54
C ALA A 55 -24.17 2.26 18.06
N SER A 56 -25.29 2.47 18.76
CA SER A 56 -25.32 2.50 20.22
C SER A 56 -25.00 1.13 20.85
N ARG A 57 -25.37 0.03 20.17
CA ARG A 57 -25.07 -1.35 20.59
C ARG A 57 -23.64 -1.75 20.27
N THR A 58 -23.07 -1.25 19.17
CA THR A 58 -21.65 -1.47 18.84
C THR A 58 -20.73 -0.63 19.71
N ALA A 59 -21.08 0.58 20.13
CA ALA A 59 -20.22 1.40 21.00
C ALA A 59 -19.89 0.73 22.36
N LYS A 60 -20.83 -0.05 22.93
CA LYS A 60 -20.57 -0.86 24.15
C LYS A 60 -19.79 -2.14 23.88
N ARG A 61 -19.85 -2.70 22.67
CA ARG A 61 -19.07 -3.88 22.25
C ARG A 61 -17.71 -3.52 21.64
N ALA A 62 -17.51 -2.28 21.17
CA ALA A 62 -16.31 -1.82 20.48
C ALA A 62 -15.13 -1.50 21.42
N ARG A 63 -15.30 -1.59 22.75
CA ARG A 63 -14.15 -1.55 23.67
C ARG A 63 -13.34 -2.85 23.70
N GLY A 64 -13.79 -3.89 23.01
CA GLY A 64 -12.97 -5.08 22.75
C GLY A 64 -13.53 -5.84 21.56
N SER A 65 -12.69 -6.06 20.55
CA SER A 65 -12.99 -6.72 19.26
C SER A 65 -13.58 -5.79 18.17
N GLY A 66 -12.69 -5.10 17.47
CA GLY A 66 -13.01 -4.41 16.24
C GLY A 66 -11.86 -4.54 15.24
N GLY A 67 -11.99 -5.48 14.30
CA GLY A 67 -11.45 -5.28 12.95
C GLY A 67 -10.29 -6.13 12.44
N ASP A 68 -10.14 -7.41 12.82
CA ASP A 68 -9.15 -8.32 12.21
C ASP A 68 -9.81 -9.53 11.50
N GLU A 69 -10.76 -9.29 10.61
CA GLU A 69 -11.11 -10.29 9.59
C GLU A 69 -10.38 -9.98 8.28
N MET A 70 -9.25 -10.68 8.12
CA MET A 70 -8.62 -11.08 6.86
C MET A 70 -7.67 -10.11 6.14
N ALA A 71 -6.89 -9.32 6.88
CA ALA A 71 -5.55 -8.95 6.43
C ALA A 71 -4.52 -9.75 7.25
N GLN A 72 -4.33 -11.03 6.92
CA GLN A 72 -3.22 -11.80 7.47
C GLN A 72 -1.94 -10.97 7.25
N PRO A 73 -1.23 -10.53 8.30
CA PRO A 73 0.01 -9.81 8.12
C PRO A 73 0.98 -10.76 7.42
N THR A 74 1.27 -10.49 6.15
CA THR A 74 2.26 -11.27 5.40
C THR A 74 3.50 -11.40 6.27
N GLN A 75 3.84 -12.64 6.64
CA GLN A 75 4.89 -12.89 7.63
C GLN A 75 6.20 -12.31 7.07
N ARG A 76 6.73 -11.29 7.73
CA ARG A 76 7.94 -10.60 7.26
C ARG A 76 9.08 -11.60 7.15
N ARG A 77 9.65 -11.71 5.95
CA ARG A 77 10.84 -12.52 5.65
C ARG A 77 12.10 -11.69 5.84
N CYS A 78 13.14 -12.30 6.40
CA CYS A 78 14.46 -11.71 6.48
C CYS A 78 14.99 -11.40 5.08
N ARG A 79 15.49 -10.18 4.84
CA ARG A 79 16.06 -9.81 3.52
C ARG A 79 17.36 -10.54 3.22
N THR A 80 18.10 -10.97 4.25
CA THR A 80 19.40 -11.66 4.10
C THR A 80 19.23 -13.15 3.78
N CYS A 81 18.31 -13.86 4.45
CA CYS A 81 18.17 -15.31 4.31
C CYS A 81 16.78 -15.80 3.85
N GLY A 82 15.80 -14.91 3.71
CA GLY A 82 14.45 -15.25 3.26
C GLY A 82 13.57 -15.99 4.29
N LYS A 83 14.12 -16.41 5.44
CA LYS A 83 13.38 -17.10 6.51
C LYS A 83 12.56 -16.10 7.34
N THR A 84 11.45 -16.56 7.91
CA THR A 84 10.62 -15.78 8.83
C THR A 84 11.13 -15.92 10.28
N GLY A 85 10.67 -15.07 11.20
CA GLY A 85 11.05 -15.14 12.62
C GLY A 85 12.24 -14.27 13.04
N HIS A 86 12.96 -13.65 12.09
CA HIS A 86 14.02 -12.69 12.38
C HIS A 86 14.16 -11.65 11.25
N ASN A 87 14.90 -10.56 11.50
CA ASN A 87 15.19 -9.52 10.50
C ASN A 87 16.68 -9.59 10.10
N ALA A 88 17.07 -8.90 9.03
CA ALA A 88 18.44 -8.83 8.53
C ALA A 88 19.45 -8.48 9.63
N ARG A 89 19.09 -7.57 10.55
CA ARG A 89 19.95 -7.16 11.68
C ARG A 89 20.26 -8.28 12.69
N THR A 90 19.41 -9.31 12.78
CA THR A 90 19.57 -10.43 13.72
C THR A 90 19.81 -11.75 12.99
N CYS A 91 20.13 -11.70 11.69
CA CYS A 91 20.41 -12.89 10.90
C CYS A 91 21.76 -13.49 11.32
N GLN A 92 21.79 -14.79 11.58
CA GLN A 92 23.00 -15.53 11.93
C GLN A 92 23.73 -16.10 10.69
N LYS A 93 23.14 -15.99 9.49
CA LYS A 93 23.69 -16.55 8.25
C LYS A 93 25.01 -15.89 7.83
N ASP A 94 25.21 -14.62 8.21
CA ASP A 94 26.48 -13.92 7.97
C ASP A 94 27.61 -14.39 8.90
N LYS A 95 27.30 -15.18 9.94
CA LYS A 95 28.29 -15.77 10.85
C LYS A 95 28.84 -17.10 10.34
N GLU A 96 28.08 -17.83 9.51
CA GLU A 96 28.50 -19.12 8.94
C GLU A 96 29.46 -18.95 7.75
N ALA A 97 29.47 -17.79 7.08
CA ALA A 97 30.44 -17.51 6.01
C ALA A 97 31.87 -17.27 6.51
N LEU A 98 32.10 -17.19 7.83
CA LEU A 98 33.43 -17.06 8.42
C LEU A 98 34.04 -18.40 8.89
N SER A 99 33.28 -19.50 8.90
CA SER A 99 33.76 -20.78 9.46
C SER A 99 34.16 -21.84 8.41
N GLU A 100 34.13 -21.52 7.12
CA GLU A 100 34.53 -22.46 6.04
C GLU A 100 35.72 -21.95 5.20
N SER A 101 36.60 -21.11 5.77
CA SER A 101 37.90 -20.81 5.16
C SER A 101 39.08 -20.80 6.13
N ASP A 102 39.01 -21.62 7.18
CA ASP A 102 40.20 -22.06 7.93
C ASP A 102 40.60 -23.47 7.48
N THR A 103 41.17 -23.57 6.26
CA THR A 103 42.12 -24.64 5.96
C THR A 103 43.32 -24.09 5.18
N SER A 104 44.46 -24.09 5.88
CA SER A 104 45.80 -24.31 5.34
C SER A 104 46.42 -23.25 4.42
N LYS A 105 47.15 -22.32 5.06
CA LYS A 105 48.47 -21.91 4.55
C LYS A 105 49.51 -21.99 5.66
N SER A 106 49.77 -23.21 6.11
CA SER A 106 51.04 -23.58 6.73
C SER A 106 52.01 -24.05 5.64
N TYR A 107 53.07 -23.29 5.42
CA TYR A 107 54.34 -23.80 4.93
C TYR A 107 55.40 -22.81 5.42
N ALA A 108 56.05 -23.20 6.51
CA ALA A 108 57.27 -22.61 6.99
C ALA A 108 58.44 -23.27 6.24
N SER A 109 59.45 -22.48 5.88
CA SER A 109 60.87 -22.86 5.83
C SER A 109 61.65 -21.65 5.32
N SER A 110 62.80 -21.25 5.84
CA SER A 110 63.54 -21.61 7.05
C SER A 110 64.54 -20.48 7.22
N VAL A 111 64.76 -20.07 8.45
CA VAL A 111 65.89 -19.25 8.87
C VAL A 111 67.18 -19.97 8.45
N VAL A 112 68.08 -19.30 7.74
CA VAL A 112 69.50 -19.65 7.74
C VAL A 112 70.27 -18.44 8.25
N ASN A 113 70.86 -18.62 9.42
CA ASN A 113 71.78 -17.71 10.10
C ASN A 113 73.18 -17.76 9.46
N SER A 114 74.01 -16.79 9.90
CA SER A 114 75.49 -16.74 9.86
C SER A 114 76.06 -16.08 8.59
N GLU A 115 76.97 -15.09 8.64
CA GLU A 115 77.90 -14.57 9.66
C GLU A 115 78.04 -13.04 9.53
#